data_AF-A0A3Q3EP73-F1
#
_entry.id   AF-A0A3Q3EP73-F1
#
_cell.length_a   1.000
_cell.length_b   1.000
_cell.length_c   1.000
_cell.angle_alpha   90.00
_cell.angle_beta   90.00
_cell.angle_gamma   90.00
#
_symmetry.space_group_name_H-M   'P 1'
#
loop_
_entity.id
_entity.type
_entity.pdbx_description
1 polymer ?
#
loop_
_entity_poly.entity_id
_entity_poly.type
_entity_poly.pdbx_seq_one_letter_code
_entity_poly.pdbx_strand_id
1 'polypeptide(L)'
;MDEETPLLTSTPSKPKINNSKLFLAVFAAVLGNFTFGYSLVFSSPVLPKLKSPDADPRLRMDTVQAAWFGSIYSLGAAAGGLGAMLLNDLIGRKLSIMMSAIPSTIGYMLMGGAVDLWMLHLGRFLTGVAGGMTAASIPVYISEISHKTVRGALGSCPQITAVIGALVLYSLSKNK
;
A
#
# COMPACT_ATOMS: atom_id res chain seq x y z
N MET A 1 42.27 49.92 -3.06
CA MET A 1 41.36 49.69 -4.21
C MET A 1 40.63 48.42 -3.87
N ASP A 2 39.51 48.64 -3.21
CA ASP A 2 38.69 47.67 -2.52
C ASP A 2 37.93 46.83 -3.54
N GLU A 3 38.25 45.54 -3.62
CA GLU A 3 37.56 44.59 -4.48
C GLU A 3 36.27 44.17 -3.76
N GLU A 4 35.24 44.97 -3.99
CA GLU A 4 33.87 44.80 -3.52
C GLU A 4 33.36 43.38 -3.88
N THR A 5 33.14 42.58 -2.84
CA THR A 5 32.45 41.29 -2.91
C THR A 5 30.97 41.54 -3.21
N PRO A 6 30.38 41.05 -4.31
CA PRO A 6 28.95 41.21 -4.52
C PRO A 6 28.20 40.13 -3.73
N LEU A 7 27.83 40.46 -2.49
CA LEU A 7 26.87 39.70 -1.70
C LEU A 7 25.43 40.04 -2.10
N LEU A 8 24.74 39.04 -2.66
CA LEU A 8 23.29 38.78 -2.56
C LEU A 8 22.32 39.90 -2.97
N THR A 9 21.84 39.91 -4.22
CA THR A 9 20.52 40.49 -4.53
C THR A 9 19.81 39.73 -5.65
N SER A 10 19.22 38.61 -5.25
CA SER A 10 17.90 38.15 -5.70
C SER A 10 17.66 36.83 -5.00
N THR A 11 17.15 36.86 -3.76
CA THR A 11 16.45 35.68 -3.26
C THR A 11 15.23 35.55 -4.17
N PRO A 12 15.14 34.56 -5.08
CA PRO A 12 13.89 34.37 -5.80
C PRO A 12 12.86 34.13 -4.70
N SER A 13 11.85 34.99 -4.66
CA SER A 13 10.70 34.88 -3.77
C SER A 13 10.34 33.40 -3.69
N LYS A 14 10.62 32.74 -2.55
CA LYS A 14 10.25 31.33 -2.37
C LYS A 14 8.74 31.32 -2.63
N PRO A 15 8.26 30.66 -3.69
CA PRO A 15 6.82 30.61 -3.91
C PRO A 15 6.22 30.06 -2.60
N LYS A 16 5.20 30.73 -2.06
CA LYS A 16 4.41 30.20 -0.94
C LYS A 16 3.74 28.93 -1.47
N ILE A 17 4.49 27.84 -1.47
CA ILE A 17 4.04 26.54 -1.92
C ILE A 17 3.02 26.10 -0.89
N ASN A 18 1.80 25.88 -1.38
CA ASN A 18 0.67 25.48 -0.56
C ASN A 18 0.89 24.03 -0.07
N ASN A 19 1.65 23.90 1.03
CA ASN A 19 2.00 22.63 1.65
C ASN A 19 0.77 21.78 1.98
N SER A 20 -0.41 22.40 2.17
CA SER A 20 -1.65 21.67 2.47
C SER A 20 -2.04 20.68 1.37
N LYS A 21 -1.80 21.00 0.09
CA LYS A 21 -2.06 20.07 -1.03
C LYS A 21 -1.07 18.90 -1.05
N LEU A 22 0.19 19.17 -0.69
CA LEU A 22 1.23 18.15 -0.54
C LEU A 22 0.88 17.19 0.60
N PHE A 23 0.52 17.71 1.77
CA PHE A 23 0.08 16.89 2.91
C PHE A 23 -1.15 16.05 2.58
N LEU A 24 -2.14 16.61 1.87
CA LEU A 24 -3.31 15.85 1.44
C LEU A 24 -2.94 14.70 0.49
N ALA A 25 -2.07 14.95 -0.49
CA ALA A 25 -1.62 13.92 -1.43
C ALA A 25 -0.82 12.81 -0.73
N VAL A 26 0.07 13.18 0.20
CA VAL A 26 0.82 12.22 1.02
C VAL A 26 -0.13 11.42 1.89
N PHE A 27 -1.09 12.07 2.55
CA PHE A 27 -2.10 11.40 3.39
C PHE A 27 -2.91 10.37 2.58
N ALA A 28 -3.39 10.75 1.38
CA ALA A 28 -4.11 9.85 0.49
C ALA A 28 -3.23 8.66 0.03
N ALA A 29 -1.96 8.90 -0.31
CA ALA A 29 -1.03 7.83 -0.68
C ALA A 29 -0.76 6.89 0.50
N VAL A 30 -0.57 7.44 1.69
CA VAL A 30 -0.27 6.71 2.92
C VAL A 30 -1.44 5.81 3.37
N LEU A 31 -2.70 6.18 3.08
CA LEU A 31 -3.87 5.29 3.25
C LEU A 31 -3.79 4.01 2.39
N GLY A 32 -3.17 4.09 1.20
CA GLY A 32 -2.88 2.91 0.39
C GLY A 32 -1.91 1.97 1.12
N ASN A 33 -0.87 2.52 1.75
CA ASN A 33 0.09 1.74 2.54
C ASN A 33 -0.53 1.16 3.83
N PHE A 34 -1.47 1.88 4.45
CA PHE A 34 -2.26 1.34 5.56
C PHE A 34 -3.01 0.08 5.15
N THR A 35 -3.71 0.16 4.02
CA THR A 35 -4.51 -0.94 3.44
C THR A 35 -3.62 -2.13 3.08
N PHE A 36 -2.42 -1.87 2.53
CA PHE A 36 -1.42 -2.89 2.27
C PHE A 36 -0.94 -3.60 3.54
N GLY A 37 -0.60 -2.84 4.59
CA GLY A 37 -0.20 -3.38 5.88
C GLY A 37 -1.30 -4.24 6.52
N TYR A 38 -2.54 -3.76 6.49
CA TYR A 38 -3.71 -4.52 6.94
C TYR A 38 -3.89 -5.82 6.14
N SER A 39 -3.82 -5.72 4.81
CA SER A 39 -3.94 -6.88 3.92
C SER A 39 -2.82 -7.89 4.17
N LEU A 40 -1.57 -7.48 4.37
CA LEU A 40 -0.46 -8.41 4.60
C LEU A 40 -0.74 -9.40 5.74
N VAL A 41 -1.17 -8.89 6.89
CA VAL A 41 -1.40 -9.70 8.09
C VAL A 41 -2.81 -10.28 8.17
N PHE A 42 -3.70 -9.94 7.22
CA PHE A 42 -5.10 -10.40 7.17
C PHE A 42 -5.26 -11.93 7.30
N SER A 43 -4.30 -12.69 6.79
CA SER A 43 -4.29 -14.15 6.89
C SER A 43 -4.28 -14.64 8.36
N SER A 44 -3.64 -13.91 9.28
CA SER A 44 -3.49 -14.33 10.68
C SER A 44 -4.81 -14.50 11.46
N PRO A 45 -5.75 -13.53 11.49
CA PRO A 45 -7.06 -13.70 12.13
C PRO A 45 -8.03 -14.60 11.35
N VAL A 46 -7.82 -14.76 10.05
CA VAL A 46 -8.79 -15.39 9.14
C VAL A 46 -8.58 -16.89 9.05
N LEU A 47 -7.33 -17.35 8.98
CA LEU A 47 -6.99 -18.78 8.99
C LEU A 47 -7.60 -19.57 10.17
N PRO A 48 -7.51 -19.14 11.44
CA PRO A 48 -8.10 -19.89 12.55
C PRO A 48 -9.63 -19.94 12.48
N LYS A 49 -10.29 -18.88 11.97
CA LYS A 49 -11.74 -18.87 11.77
C LYS A 49 -12.17 -19.82 10.65
N LEU A 50 -11.44 -19.83 9.53
CA LEU A 50 -11.71 -20.71 8.40
C LEU A 50 -11.29 -22.17 8.63
N LYS A 51 -10.47 -22.44 9.64
CA LYS A 51 -10.12 -23.81 10.09
C LYS A 51 -11.04 -24.32 11.21
N SER A 52 -11.86 -23.45 11.80
CA SER A 52 -12.73 -23.82 12.91
C SER A 52 -13.81 -24.83 12.45
N PRO A 53 -14.23 -25.77 13.31
CA PRO A 53 -15.28 -26.74 12.99
C PRO A 53 -16.64 -26.11 12.68
N ASP A 54 -16.89 -24.88 13.16
CA ASP A 54 -18.11 -24.11 12.95
C ASP A 54 -18.09 -23.26 11.65
N ALA A 55 -17.01 -23.34 10.86
CA ALA A 55 -16.91 -22.64 9.60
C ALA A 55 -17.78 -23.30 8.52
N ASP A 56 -18.33 -22.48 7.63
CA ASP A 56 -19.10 -22.93 6.47
C ASP A 56 -18.31 -24.02 5.70
N PRO A 57 -18.88 -25.21 5.44
CA PRO A 57 -18.15 -26.34 4.85
C PRO A 57 -17.47 -26.02 3.52
N ARG A 58 -17.98 -25.02 2.80
CA ARG A 58 -17.47 -24.54 1.51
C ARG A 58 -16.26 -23.60 1.62
N LEU A 59 -16.08 -22.97 2.78
CA LEU A 59 -14.99 -22.02 3.06
C LEU A 59 -13.92 -22.61 3.99
N ARG A 60 -14.12 -23.86 4.43
CA ARG A 60 -13.21 -24.56 5.32
C ARG A 60 -11.89 -24.84 4.61
N MET A 61 -10.81 -24.27 5.13
CA MET A 61 -9.47 -24.43 4.56
C MET A 61 -8.70 -25.58 5.21
N ASP A 62 -8.18 -26.48 4.38
CA ASP A 62 -7.14 -27.41 4.82
C ASP A 62 -5.79 -26.67 5.06
N THR A 63 -4.87 -27.34 5.74
CA THR A 63 -3.53 -26.82 6.04
C THR A 63 -2.78 -26.42 4.77
N VAL A 64 -2.92 -27.18 3.68
CA VAL A 64 -2.30 -26.86 2.39
C VAL A 64 -2.92 -25.60 1.77
N GLN A 65 -4.24 -25.45 1.82
CA GLN A 65 -4.92 -24.28 1.26
C GLN A 65 -4.63 -23.01 2.05
N ALA A 66 -4.52 -23.11 3.38
CA ALA A 66 -4.10 -22.01 4.24
C ALA A 66 -2.68 -21.52 3.88
N ALA A 67 -1.76 -22.43 3.57
CA ALA A 67 -0.42 -22.08 3.10
C ALA A 67 -0.47 -21.37 1.73
N TRP A 68 -1.26 -21.89 0.78
CA TRP A 68 -1.48 -21.25 -0.52
C TRP A 68 -2.09 -19.85 -0.38
N PHE A 69 -3.02 -19.65 0.54
CA PHE A 69 -3.65 -18.34 0.78
C PHE A 69 -2.63 -17.28 1.22
N GLY A 70 -1.63 -17.64 2.03
CA GLY A 70 -0.51 -16.76 2.38
C GLY A 70 0.43 -16.52 1.18
N SER A 71 0.84 -17.59 0.51
CA SER A 71 1.84 -17.53 -0.57
C SER A 71 1.34 -16.79 -1.82
N ILE A 72 0.06 -16.93 -2.18
CA ILE A 72 -0.54 -16.25 -3.33
C ILE A 72 -0.53 -14.73 -3.15
N TYR A 73 -0.69 -14.23 -1.92
CA TYR A 73 -0.56 -12.81 -1.65
C TYR A 73 0.85 -12.31 -2.01
N SER A 74 1.88 -13.03 -1.54
CA SER A 74 3.28 -12.70 -1.84
C SER A 74 3.60 -12.78 -3.34
N LEU A 75 3.05 -13.79 -4.02
CA LEU A 75 3.19 -13.94 -5.47
C LEU A 75 2.51 -12.79 -6.23
N GLY A 76 1.30 -12.40 -5.81
CA GLY A 76 0.58 -11.24 -6.33
C GLY A 76 1.35 -9.95 -6.08
N ALA A 77 1.91 -9.77 -4.87
CA ALA A 77 2.71 -8.61 -4.52
C ALA A 77 3.99 -8.52 -5.37
N ALA A 78 4.66 -9.64 -5.65
CA ALA A 78 5.82 -9.68 -6.54
C ALA A 78 5.43 -9.29 -7.98
N ALA A 79 4.36 -9.88 -8.52
CA ALA A 79 3.85 -9.55 -9.85
C ALA A 79 3.41 -8.08 -9.95
N GLY A 80 2.72 -7.57 -8.93
CA GLY A 80 2.29 -6.18 -8.84
C GLY A 80 3.44 -5.20 -8.69
N GLY A 81 4.48 -5.55 -7.95
CA GLY A 81 5.69 -4.72 -7.83
C GLY A 81 6.44 -4.60 -9.16
N LEU A 82 6.64 -5.73 -9.86
CA LEU A 82 7.25 -5.75 -11.19
C LEU A 82 6.40 -5.00 -12.22
N GLY A 83 5.08 -5.22 -12.21
CA GLY A 83 4.13 -4.52 -13.07
C GLY A 83 4.11 -3.02 -12.79
N ALA A 84 4.14 -2.61 -11.52
CA ALA A 84 4.24 -1.21 -11.15
C ALA A 84 5.53 -0.58 -11.64
N MET A 85 6.68 -1.26 -11.57
CA MET A 85 7.94 -0.70 -12.07
C MET A 85 7.82 -0.31 -13.55
N LEU A 86 7.26 -1.18 -14.39
CA LEU A 86 7.03 -0.90 -15.81
C LEU A 86 5.96 0.19 -16.03
N LEU A 87 4.81 0.07 -15.36
CA LEU A 87 3.70 1.02 -15.49
C LEU A 87 4.07 2.44 -15.03
N ASN A 88 4.90 2.52 -14.00
CA ASN A 88 5.34 3.76 -13.41
C ASN A 88 6.25 4.55 -14.37
N ASP A 89 7.02 3.86 -15.22
CA ASP A 89 7.85 4.46 -16.26
C ASP A 89 7.03 4.85 -17.51
N LEU A 90 5.99 4.09 -17.86
CA LEU A 90 5.15 4.39 -19.04
C LEU A 90 4.06 5.46 -18.81
N ILE A 91 3.35 5.39 -17.67
CA ILE A 91 2.09 6.13 -17.46
C ILE A 91 2.23 7.17 -16.32
N GLY A 92 3.36 7.14 -15.62
CA GLY A 92 3.65 8.03 -14.49
C GLY A 92 3.06 7.55 -13.16
N ARG A 93 3.68 8.01 -12.06
CA ARG A 93 3.43 7.46 -10.71
C ARG A 93 2.02 7.64 -10.19
N LYS A 94 1.44 8.81 -10.44
CA LYS A 94 0.10 9.15 -9.96
C LYS A 94 -0.95 8.23 -10.58
N LEU A 95 -0.84 7.96 -11.89
CA LEU A 95 -1.77 7.07 -12.58
C LEU A 95 -1.56 5.62 -12.16
N SER A 96 -0.32 5.19 -11.90
CA SER A 96 -0.05 3.85 -11.38
C SER A 96 -0.75 3.59 -10.02
N ILE A 97 -0.74 4.58 -9.11
CA ILE A 97 -1.46 4.52 -7.83
C ILE A 97 -2.98 4.51 -8.04
N MET A 98 -3.51 5.29 -8.98
CA MET A 98 -4.95 5.28 -9.27
C MET A 98 -5.40 3.96 -9.90
N MET A 99 -4.57 3.38 -10.78
CA MET A 99 -4.84 2.09 -11.41
C MET A 99 -4.82 0.94 -10.41
N SER A 100 -3.99 1.00 -9.36
CA SER A 100 -3.97 -0.05 -8.32
C SER A 100 -5.23 -0.07 -7.45
N ALA A 101 -6.02 1.01 -7.44
CA ALA A 101 -7.32 1.02 -6.75
C ALA A 101 -8.31 0.03 -7.37
N ILE A 102 -8.27 -0.18 -8.70
CA ILE A 102 -9.17 -1.10 -9.41
C ILE A 102 -9.00 -2.56 -8.93
N PRO A 103 -7.80 -3.18 -9.00
CA PRO A 103 -7.59 -4.53 -8.50
C PRO A 103 -7.79 -4.62 -6.98
N SER A 104 -7.54 -3.54 -6.22
CA SER A 104 -7.84 -3.49 -4.78
C SER A 104 -9.34 -3.63 -4.52
N THR A 105 -10.18 -2.83 -5.16
CA THR A 105 -11.63 -2.87 -5.00
C THR A 105 -12.20 -4.21 -5.43
N ILE A 106 -11.79 -4.73 -6.58
CA ILE A 106 -12.24 -6.05 -7.07
C ILE A 106 -11.81 -7.16 -6.10
N GLY A 107 -10.57 -7.09 -5.61
CA GLY A 107 -10.04 -8.06 -4.65
C GLY A 107 -10.83 -8.09 -3.34
N TYR A 108 -11.13 -6.93 -2.75
CA TYR A 108 -11.94 -6.85 -1.54
C TYR A 108 -13.40 -7.26 -1.77
N MET A 109 -14.00 -6.92 -2.91
CA MET A 109 -15.36 -7.37 -3.26
C MET A 109 -15.42 -8.90 -3.38
N LEU A 110 -14.43 -9.52 -4.03
CA LEU A 110 -14.32 -10.98 -4.13
C LEU A 110 -14.15 -11.64 -2.78
N MET A 111 -13.34 -11.05 -1.89
CA MET A 111 -13.13 -11.57 -0.54
C MET A 111 -14.37 -11.40 0.35
N GLY A 112 -15.11 -10.29 0.23
CA GLY A 112 -16.32 -10.02 1.00
C GLY A 112 -17.53 -10.84 0.54
N GLY A 113 -17.63 -11.13 -0.76
CA GLY A 113 -18.69 -11.96 -1.36
C GLY A 113 -18.26 -13.40 -1.65
N ALA A 114 -17.22 -13.91 -0.99
CA ALA A 114 -16.67 -15.21 -1.31
C ALA A 114 -17.66 -16.34 -0.98
N VAL A 115 -18.06 -17.07 -2.03
CA VAL A 115 -18.91 -18.27 -1.92
C VAL A 115 -18.07 -19.55 -1.96
N ASP A 116 -16.90 -19.48 -2.60
CA ASP A 116 -15.95 -20.58 -2.77
C ASP A 116 -14.52 -20.17 -2.38
N LEU A 117 -13.72 -21.17 -1.98
CA LEU A 117 -12.30 -21.00 -1.68
C LEU A 117 -11.52 -20.36 -2.83
N TRP A 118 -11.89 -20.64 -4.09
CA TRP A 118 -11.22 -20.06 -5.24
C TRP A 118 -11.39 -18.54 -5.33
N MET A 119 -12.56 -18.01 -4.95
CA MET A 119 -12.79 -16.55 -4.88
C MET A 119 -11.92 -15.91 -3.80
N LEU A 120 -11.72 -16.58 -2.66
CA LEU A 120 -10.79 -16.12 -1.63
C LEU A 120 -9.35 -16.06 -2.15
N HIS A 121 -8.86 -17.11 -2.83
CA HIS A 121 -7.51 -17.13 -3.39
C HIS A 121 -7.33 -16.08 -4.49
N LEU A 122 -8.31 -15.92 -5.38
CA LEU A 122 -8.26 -14.93 -6.45
C LEU A 122 -8.31 -13.49 -5.91
N GLY A 123 -9.21 -13.21 -4.97
CA GLY A 123 -9.27 -11.91 -4.29
C GLY A 123 -7.97 -11.61 -3.54
N ARG A 124 -7.35 -12.64 -2.97
CA ARG A 124 -6.05 -12.52 -2.29
C ARG A 124 -4.91 -12.20 -3.24
N PHE A 125 -4.90 -12.81 -4.42
CA PHE A 125 -3.95 -12.49 -5.48
C PHE A 125 -4.10 -11.03 -5.93
N LEU A 126 -5.33 -10.59 -6.20
CA LEU A 126 -5.61 -9.23 -6.68
C LEU A 126 -5.27 -8.15 -5.65
N THR A 127 -5.62 -8.37 -4.38
CA THR A 127 -5.21 -7.48 -3.28
C THR A 127 -3.69 -7.47 -3.10
N GLY A 128 -3.01 -8.60 -3.32
CA GLY A 128 -1.55 -8.69 -3.37
C GLY A 128 -0.96 -7.84 -4.50
N VAL A 129 -1.47 -7.97 -5.73
CA VAL A 129 -1.05 -7.17 -6.90
C VAL A 129 -1.22 -5.68 -6.63
N ALA A 130 -2.40 -5.27 -6.16
CA ALA A 130 -2.66 -3.88 -5.79
C ALA A 130 -1.69 -3.40 -4.71
N GLY A 131 -1.52 -4.20 -3.66
CA GLY A 131 -0.61 -3.92 -2.55
C GLY A 131 0.83 -3.71 -3.00
N GLY A 132 1.38 -4.63 -3.80
CA GLY A 132 2.71 -4.54 -4.38
C GLY A 132 2.89 -3.31 -5.26
N MET A 133 1.89 -2.97 -6.08
CA MET A 133 1.93 -1.76 -6.91
C MET A 133 2.02 -0.48 -6.08
N THR A 134 1.18 -0.36 -5.05
CA THR A 134 1.19 0.82 -4.16
C THR A 134 2.48 0.91 -3.35
N ALA A 135 2.97 -0.21 -2.79
CA ALA A 135 4.20 -0.24 -2.01
C ALA A 135 5.44 0.19 -2.81
N ALA A 136 5.49 -0.11 -4.11
CA ALA A 136 6.55 0.35 -5.00
C ALA A 136 6.37 1.81 -5.44
N SER A 137 5.14 2.25 -5.71
CA SER A 137 4.87 3.56 -6.32
C SER A 137 4.82 4.72 -5.31
N ILE A 138 4.25 4.50 -4.11
CA ILE A 138 4.06 5.52 -3.07
C ILE A 138 5.37 6.17 -2.60
N PRO A 139 6.40 5.43 -2.15
CA PRO A 139 7.61 6.05 -1.61
C PRO A 139 8.31 6.93 -2.65
N VAL A 140 8.24 6.53 -3.92
CA VAL A 140 8.89 7.30 -4.96
C VAL A 140 8.04 8.50 -5.40
N TYR A 141 6.72 8.36 -5.45
CA TYR A 141 5.81 9.50 -5.64
C TYR A 141 6.06 10.58 -4.58
N ILE A 142 6.16 10.18 -3.30
CA ILE A 142 6.47 11.09 -2.20
C ILE A 142 7.85 11.73 -2.38
N SER A 143 8.84 10.96 -2.87
CA SER A 143 10.19 11.47 -3.11
C SER A 143 10.27 12.52 -4.23
N GLU A 144 9.36 12.46 -5.20
CA GLU A 144 9.28 13.40 -6.34
C GLU A 144 8.55 14.69 -5.98
N ILE A 145 7.52 14.62 -5.13
CA ILE A 145 6.73 15.78 -4.72
C ILE A 145 7.30 16.52 -3.49
N SER A 146 8.26 15.91 -2.77
CA SER A 146 8.77 16.46 -1.50
C SER A 146 9.95 17.41 -1.68
N HIS A 147 9.93 18.52 -0.94
CA HIS A 147 11.06 19.44 -0.83
C HIS A 147 12.18 18.86 0.02
N LYS A 148 13.43 19.24 -0.28
CA LYS A 148 14.66 18.74 0.38
C LYS A 148 14.59 18.73 1.92
N THR A 149 13.90 19.70 2.52
CA THR A 149 13.78 19.85 3.98
C THR A 149 12.79 18.87 4.63
N VAL A 150 11.76 18.41 3.91
CA VAL A 150 10.69 17.55 4.47
C VAL A 150 10.70 16.12 3.91
N ARG A 151 11.53 15.86 2.89
CA ARG A 151 11.64 14.56 2.21
C ARG A 151 11.97 13.40 3.15
N GLY A 152 12.80 13.63 4.17
CA GLY A 152 13.13 12.61 5.17
C GLY A 152 11.93 12.17 6.01
N ALA A 153 11.16 13.14 6.54
CA ALA A 153 9.97 12.85 7.35
C ALA A 153 8.85 12.22 6.51
N LEU A 154 8.61 12.71 5.29
CA LEU A 154 7.57 12.18 4.42
C LEU A 154 7.92 10.79 3.85
N GLY A 155 9.21 10.50 3.67
CA GLY A 155 9.69 9.20 3.18
C GLY A 155 9.47 8.05 4.16
N SER A 156 9.45 8.32 5.47
CA SER A 156 9.20 7.29 6.50
C SER A 156 7.70 7.05 6.76
N CYS A 157 6.83 8.01 6.43
CA CYS A 157 5.37 7.89 6.64
C CYS A 157 4.77 6.61 6.03
N PRO A 158 5.05 6.21 4.77
CA PRO A 158 4.47 5.00 4.19
C PRO A 158 4.80 3.75 5.00
N GLN A 159 6.06 3.60 5.41
CA GLN A 159 6.51 2.42 6.16
C GLN A 159 5.84 2.38 7.54
N ILE A 160 5.82 3.51 8.25
CA ILE A 160 5.17 3.62 9.56
C ILE A 160 3.69 3.26 9.44
N THR A 161 2.99 3.79 8.45
CA THR A 161 1.56 3.52 8.28
C THR A 161 1.25 2.08 7.87
N ALA A 162 2.12 1.43 7.09
CA ALA A 162 1.98 0.00 6.83
C ALA A 162 2.10 -0.82 8.12
N VAL A 163 3.04 -0.48 9.00
CA VAL A 163 3.17 -1.12 10.32
C VAL A 163 1.94 -0.84 11.20
N ILE A 164 1.42 0.40 11.20
CA ILE A 164 0.19 0.74 11.93
C ILE A 164 -0.99 -0.09 11.41
N GLY A 165 -1.15 -0.24 10.09
CA GLY A 165 -2.20 -1.08 9.50
C GLY A 165 -2.12 -2.54 9.97
N ALA A 166 -0.90 -3.08 10.06
CA ALA A 166 -0.69 -4.41 10.59
C ALA A 166 -1.02 -4.52 12.09
N LEU A 167 -0.60 -3.54 12.89
CA LEU A 167 -0.89 -3.47 14.33
C LEU A 167 -2.38 -3.39 14.62
N VAL A 168 -3.13 -2.59 13.86
CA VAL A 168 -4.59 -2.47 14.01
C VAL A 168 -5.27 -3.82 13.81
N LEU A 169 -4.91 -4.55 12.76
CA LEU A 169 -5.48 -5.88 12.52
C LEU A 169 -5.14 -6.85 13.66
N TYR A 170 -3.89 -6.90 14.10
CA TYR A 170 -3.50 -7.78 15.21
C TYR A 170 -4.25 -7.44 16.50
N SER A 171 -4.42 -6.15 16.78
CA SER A 171 -5.17 -5.67 17.94
C SER A 171 -6.64 -6.10 17.88
N LEU A 172 -7.27 -6.01 16.69
CA LEU A 172 -8.63 -6.50 16.47
C LEU A 172 -8.72 -8.04 16.55
N SER A 173 -7.69 -8.75 16.09
CA SER A 173 -7.64 -10.21 16.13
C SER A 173 -7.56 -10.77 17.55
N LYS A 174 -6.90 -10.06 18.47
CA LYS A 174 -6.65 -10.54 19.84
C LYS A 174 -7.87 -10.43 20.76
N ASN A 175 -8.87 -9.65 20.36
CA ASN A 175 -10.11 -9.41 21.13
C ASN A 175 -11.23 -10.43 20.87
N LYS A 176 -10.92 -11.63 20.38
CA LYS A 176 -11.87 -12.75 20.30
C LYS A 176 -11.23 -14.05 20.77
#